data_AF-E6QLG7-F1
#
_entry.id   AF-E6QLG7-F1
#
_cell.length_a   1.000
_cell.length_b   1.000
_cell.length_c   1.000
_cell.angle_alpha   90.00
_cell.angle_beta   90.00
_cell.angle_gamma   90.00
#
_symmetry.space_group_name_H-M   'P 1'
#
loop_
_entity.id
_entity.type
_entity.pdbx_description
1 polymer ?
#
loop_
_entity_poly.entity_id
_entity_poly.type
_entity_poly.pdbx_seq_one_letter_code
_entity_poly.pdbx_strand_id
1 'polypeptide(L)'
;MSTALLEPFMDVKEPEVVGFPTGRVRVYAIAFDLDTNQLQLEYPNASYQNAYGDIRKVLEPLGFTWQQGSVYFGGEEMNAVRCVLAAQSVSMTYSWFKNCVRDIRMLRIEELNDLSPAL
;
A
#
# COMPACT_ATOMS: atom_id res chain seq x y z
N MET A 1 -18.29 -8.65 71.25
CA MET A 1 -18.77 -7.90 70.08
C MET A 1 -17.58 -7.27 69.41
N SER A 2 -17.05 -7.90 68.36
CA SER A 2 -15.87 -7.44 67.63
C SER A 2 -16.33 -6.98 66.25
N THR A 3 -16.08 -5.72 65.92
CA THR A 3 -16.46 -5.09 64.65
C THR A 3 -15.25 -5.20 63.72
N ALA A 4 -15.32 -6.09 62.73
CA ALA A 4 -14.34 -6.14 61.65
C ALA A 4 -14.68 -5.06 60.62
N LEU A 5 -13.76 -4.11 60.40
CA LEU A 5 -13.82 -3.17 59.29
C LEU A 5 -13.39 -3.91 58.02
N LEU A 6 -14.28 -3.96 57.03
CA LEU A 6 -14.00 -4.43 55.68
C LEU A 6 -13.19 -3.35 54.95
N GLU A 7 -11.94 -3.65 54.58
CA GLU A 7 -11.21 -2.82 53.62
C GLU A 7 -11.78 -3.05 52.21
N PRO A 8 -11.89 -1.99 51.38
CA PRO A 8 -12.45 -2.11 50.04
C PRO A 8 -11.53 -2.92 49.14
N PHE A 9 -12.12 -3.89 48.43
CA PHE A 9 -11.50 -4.66 47.35
C PHE A 9 -10.80 -3.69 46.38
N MET A 10 -9.46 -3.74 46.33
CA MET A 10 -8.70 -3.12 45.25
C MET A 10 -9.01 -3.88 43.95
N ASP A 11 -9.62 -3.17 43.02
CA ASP A 11 -9.88 -3.62 41.65
C ASP A 11 -8.52 -3.76 40.94
N VAL A 12 -7.95 -4.97 40.95
CA VAL A 12 -6.73 -5.27 40.20
C VAL A 12 -7.11 -5.26 38.72
N LYS A 13 -6.86 -4.14 38.04
CA LYS A 13 -6.93 -4.08 36.58
C LYS A 13 -6.03 -5.17 36.00
N GLU A 14 -6.62 -6.11 35.28
CA GLU A 14 -5.88 -7.02 34.40
C GLU A 14 -4.96 -6.19 33.49
N PRO A 15 -3.73 -6.62 33.23
CA PRO A 15 -2.84 -5.90 32.32
C PRO A 15 -3.49 -5.88 30.94
N GLU A 16 -3.72 -4.68 30.43
CA GLU A 16 -4.15 -4.44 29.07
C GLU A 16 -3.06 -5.01 28.14
N VAL A 17 -3.32 -6.20 27.58
CA VAL A 17 -2.49 -6.72 26.49
C VAL A 17 -2.62 -5.69 25.39
N VAL A 18 -1.55 -4.96 25.10
CA VAL A 18 -1.48 -4.03 23.96
C VAL A 18 -1.79 -4.87 22.72
N GLY A 19 -3.05 -4.84 22.32
CA GLY A 19 -3.50 -5.51 21.12
C GLY A 19 -2.71 -4.92 19.96
N PHE A 20 -2.03 -5.76 19.20
CA PHE A 20 -1.61 -5.38 17.86
C PHE A 20 -2.85 -4.79 17.18
N PRO A 21 -2.78 -3.60 16.57
CA PRO A 21 -3.93 -3.04 15.89
C PRO A 21 -4.28 -3.96 14.72
N THR A 22 -5.18 -4.92 14.92
CA THR A 22 -5.80 -5.69 13.85
C THR A 22 -6.89 -4.81 13.23
N GLY A 23 -6.46 -3.70 12.65
CA GLY A 23 -7.30 -2.97 11.72
C GLY A 23 -7.39 -3.81 10.46
N ARG A 24 -8.52 -4.49 10.24
CA ARG A 24 -8.87 -5.02 8.92
C ARG A 24 -9.04 -3.85 7.96
N VAL A 25 -7.95 -3.26 7.50
CA VAL A 25 -7.97 -2.25 6.44
C VAL A 25 -7.98 -3.03 5.13
N ARG A 26 -9.14 -3.02 4.47
CA ARG A 26 -9.25 -3.53 3.11
C ARG A 26 -8.73 -2.47 2.16
N VAL A 27 -7.56 -2.70 1.58
CA VAL A 27 -6.99 -1.80 0.56
C VAL A 27 -6.80 -2.54 -0.75
N TYR A 28 -6.96 -1.81 -1.85
CA TYR A 28 -6.51 -2.27 -3.15
C TYR A 28 -5.10 -1.75 -3.40
N ALA A 29 -4.31 -2.51 -4.15
CA ALA A 29 -2.99 -2.10 -4.56
C ALA A 29 -2.76 -2.34 -6.04
N ILE A 30 -1.87 -1.54 -6.62
CA ILE A 30 -1.27 -1.80 -7.93
C ILE A 30 0.18 -2.20 -7.70
N ALA A 31 0.55 -3.34 -8.25
CA ALA A 31 1.94 -3.77 -8.36
C ALA A 31 2.27 -3.96 -9.85
N PHE A 32 3.44 -3.54 -10.28
CA PHE A 32 3.89 -3.73 -11.66
C PHE A 32 5.37 -4.06 -11.76
N ASP A 33 5.77 -4.71 -12.85
CA ASP A 33 7.15 -4.91 -13.25
C ASP A 33 7.35 -4.36 -14.66
N LEU A 34 8.48 -3.68 -14.88
CA LEU A 34 8.83 -3.11 -16.17
C LEU A 34 10.00 -3.87 -16.77
N ASP A 35 9.92 -4.14 -18.08
CA ASP A 35 11.04 -4.65 -18.84
C ASP A 35 12.08 -3.55 -19.06
N THR A 36 13.21 -3.67 -18.39
CA THR A 36 14.30 -2.70 -18.44
C THR A 36 14.99 -2.63 -19.80
N ASN A 37 14.93 -3.69 -20.63
CA ASN A 37 15.46 -3.65 -21.98
C ASN A 37 14.53 -2.83 -22.88
N GLN A 38 13.22 -3.02 -22.78
CA GLN A 38 12.25 -2.19 -23.52
C GLN A 38 12.27 -0.74 -23.06
N LEU A 39 12.38 -0.49 -21.76
CA LEU A 39 12.52 0.86 -21.22
C LEU A 39 13.73 1.60 -21.79
N GLN A 40 14.87 0.95 -21.95
CA GLN A 40 16.07 1.60 -22.53
C GLN A 40 15.88 2.01 -23.99
N LEU A 41 14.95 1.36 -24.71
CA LEU A 41 14.65 1.65 -26.12
C LEU A 41 13.53 2.69 -26.28
N GLU A 42 12.50 2.60 -25.44
CA GLU A 42 11.25 3.36 -25.63
C GLU A 42 11.09 4.55 -24.68
N TYR A 43 11.79 4.58 -23.55
CA TYR A 43 11.66 5.66 -22.59
C TYR A 43 12.36 6.93 -23.11
N PRO A 44 11.67 8.09 -23.15
CA PRO A 44 12.17 9.27 -23.85
C PRO A 44 13.29 10.02 -23.12
N ASN A 45 13.54 9.75 -21.83
CA ASN A 45 14.52 10.48 -21.04
C ASN A 45 15.83 9.71 -20.83
N ALA A 46 16.91 10.44 -20.52
CA ALA A 46 18.27 9.92 -20.45
C ALA A 46 18.50 8.77 -19.45
N SER A 47 17.73 8.69 -18.35
CA SER A 47 17.77 7.57 -17.41
C SER A 47 16.41 6.90 -17.36
N TYR A 48 16.36 5.62 -17.76
CA TYR A 48 15.15 4.81 -17.68
C TYR A 48 14.59 4.68 -16.26
N GLN A 49 15.41 4.90 -15.24
CA GLN A 49 14.99 4.86 -13.83
C GLN A 49 13.95 5.95 -13.51
N ASN A 50 13.93 7.05 -14.28
CA ASN A 50 12.93 8.11 -14.11
C ASN A 50 11.51 7.63 -14.45
N ALA A 51 11.36 6.52 -15.19
CA ALA A 51 10.07 5.92 -15.52
C ALA A 51 9.21 5.62 -14.27
N TYR A 52 9.84 5.12 -13.19
CA TYR A 52 9.16 4.84 -11.93
C TYR A 52 8.64 6.13 -11.26
N GLY A 53 9.44 7.20 -11.32
CA GLY A 53 9.05 8.52 -10.82
C GLY A 53 7.90 9.13 -11.64
N ASP A 54 7.89 8.91 -12.94
CA ASP A 54 6.82 9.37 -13.82
C ASP A 54 5.50 8.62 -13.56
N ILE A 55 5.55 7.29 -13.41
CA ILE A 55 4.37 6.51 -13.00
C ILE A 55 3.84 6.97 -11.64
N ARG A 56 4.74 7.23 -10.68
CA ARG A 56 4.38 7.77 -9.36
C ARG A 56 3.58 9.08 -9.48
N LYS A 57 4.03 10.02 -10.31
CA LYS A 57 3.33 11.32 -10.53
C LYS A 57 1.91 11.15 -11.07
N VAL A 58 1.62 10.06 -11.77
CA VAL A 58 0.26 9.75 -12.25
C VAL A 58 -0.57 9.08 -11.16
N LEU A 59 0.01 8.12 -10.43
CA LEU A 59 -0.73 7.33 -9.43
C LEU A 59 -1.04 8.11 -8.15
N GLU A 60 -0.13 8.95 -7.65
CA GLU A 60 -0.33 9.68 -6.38
C GLU A 60 -1.57 10.58 -6.37
N PRO A 61 -1.81 11.44 -7.39
CA PRO A 61 -3.03 12.24 -7.47
C PRO A 61 -4.32 11.42 -7.57
N LEU A 62 -4.24 10.16 -8.00
CA LEU A 62 -5.39 9.25 -8.09
C LEU A 62 -5.71 8.54 -6.76
N GLY A 63 -5.02 8.90 -5.68
CA GLY A 63 -5.26 8.38 -4.34
C GLY A 63 -4.46 7.13 -4.01
N PHE A 64 -3.33 6.92 -4.70
CA PHE A 64 -2.37 5.86 -4.36
C PHE A 64 -1.19 6.41 -3.55
N THR A 65 -0.72 5.64 -2.59
CA THR A 65 0.48 5.92 -1.80
C THR A 65 1.56 4.91 -2.16
N TRP A 66 2.70 5.40 -2.62
CA TRP A 66 3.87 4.58 -2.89
C TRP A 66 4.36 3.88 -1.62
N GLN A 67 4.68 2.59 -1.72
CA GLN A 67 5.20 1.79 -0.61
C GLN A 67 6.70 1.48 -0.81
N GLN A 68 6.98 0.48 -1.64
CA GLN A 68 8.34 0.07 -1.98
C GLN A 68 8.39 -0.41 -3.42
N GLY A 69 9.50 -0.14 -4.10
CA GLY A 69 9.69 -0.49 -5.51
C GLY A 69 8.51 -0.02 -6.36
N SER A 70 7.81 -0.97 -6.99
CA SER A 70 6.70 -0.74 -7.91
C SER A 70 5.33 -1.04 -7.30
N VAL A 71 5.19 -0.93 -5.97
CA VAL A 71 3.95 -1.23 -5.24
C VAL A 71 3.32 0.04 -4.70
N TYR A 72 2.02 0.18 -4.95
CA TYR A 72 1.22 1.34 -4.57
C TYR A 72 -0.07 0.89 -3.89
N PHE A 73 -0.35 1.40 -2.70
CA PHE A 73 -1.60 1.12 -1.99
C PHE A 73 -2.59 2.24 -2.21
N GLY A 74 -3.84 1.90 -2.49
CA GLY A 74 -4.92 2.87 -2.56
C GLY A 74 -5.41 3.28 -1.17
N GLY A 75 -5.89 4.51 -1.07
CA GLY A 75 -6.59 5.00 0.12
C GLY A 75 -7.96 4.34 0.35
N GLU A 76 -8.68 4.80 1.38
CA GLU A 76 -9.95 4.20 1.84
C GLU A 76 -11.03 4.08 0.76
N GLU A 77 -11.11 5.05 -0.15
CA GLU A 77 -12.08 5.09 -1.25
C GLU A 77 -11.66 4.25 -2.47
N MET A 78 -10.53 3.53 -2.39
CA MET A 78 -10.02 2.76 -3.52
C MET A 78 -10.87 1.51 -3.76
N ASN A 79 -11.17 1.25 -5.04
CA ASN A 79 -11.87 0.05 -5.47
C ASN A 79 -11.27 -0.50 -6.78
N ALA A 80 -11.76 -1.65 -7.21
CA ALA A 80 -11.25 -2.32 -8.40
C ALA A 80 -11.37 -1.46 -9.68
N VAL A 81 -12.47 -0.72 -9.83
CA VAL A 81 -12.68 0.16 -10.99
C VAL A 81 -11.64 1.29 -11.00
N ARG A 82 -11.40 1.92 -9.85
CA ARG A 82 -10.37 2.97 -9.74
C ARG A 82 -8.96 2.45 -10.04
N CYS A 83 -8.64 1.20 -9.68
CA CYS A 83 -7.38 0.58 -10.05
C CYS A 83 -7.23 0.40 -11.56
N VAL A 84 -8.30 -0.08 -12.22
CA VAL A 84 -8.31 -0.21 -13.70
C VAL A 84 -8.14 1.14 -14.36
N LEU A 85 -8.89 2.15 -13.91
CA LEU A 85 -8.79 3.52 -14.45
C LEU A 85 -7.40 4.10 -14.24
N ALA A 86 -6.75 3.86 -13.09
CA ALA A 86 -5.40 4.35 -12.84
C ALA A 86 -4.36 3.70 -13.76
N ALA A 87 -4.43 2.38 -13.97
CA ALA A 87 -3.55 1.70 -14.93
C ALA A 87 -3.76 2.22 -16.36
N GLN A 88 -5.01 2.47 -16.75
CA GLN A 88 -5.34 3.12 -18.01
C GLN A 88 -4.78 4.53 -18.10
N SER A 89 -4.90 5.35 -17.04
CA SER A 89 -4.34 6.70 -17.00
C SER A 89 -2.83 6.68 -17.24
N VAL A 90 -2.07 5.81 -16.57
CA VAL A 90 -0.62 5.68 -16.82
C VAL A 90 -0.35 5.32 -18.28
N SER A 91 -1.07 4.34 -18.84
CA SER A 91 -0.90 3.93 -20.23
C SER A 91 -1.28 4.99 -21.26
N MET A 92 -2.21 5.89 -20.94
CA MET A 92 -2.63 6.99 -21.81
C MET A 92 -1.67 8.18 -21.71
N THR A 93 -1.13 8.44 -20.51
CA THR A 93 -0.17 9.52 -20.27
C THR A 93 1.21 9.19 -20.88
N TYR A 94 1.62 7.93 -20.82
CA TYR A 94 2.95 7.50 -21.25
C TYR A 94 2.86 6.42 -22.32
N SER A 95 3.12 6.78 -23.58
CA SER A 95 3.04 5.87 -24.72
C SER A 95 3.99 4.66 -24.60
N TRP A 96 5.16 4.84 -23.97
CA TRP A 96 6.14 3.78 -23.73
C TRP A 96 5.67 2.74 -22.70
N PHE A 97 4.72 3.10 -21.82
CA PHE A 97 4.36 2.26 -20.67
C PHE A 97 3.86 0.90 -21.10
N LYS A 98 2.93 0.84 -22.05
CA LYS A 98 2.30 -0.42 -22.48
C LYS A 98 3.29 -1.45 -22.99
N ASN A 99 4.30 -1.03 -23.76
CA ASN A 99 5.30 -1.93 -24.33
C ASN A 99 6.36 -2.32 -23.30
N CYS A 100 6.56 -1.48 -22.29
CA CYS A 100 7.52 -1.71 -21.22
C CYS A 100 6.96 -2.51 -20.04
N VAL A 101 5.66 -2.76 -19.94
CA VAL A 101 5.07 -3.54 -18.83
C VAL A 101 5.31 -5.03 -19.06
N ARG A 102 6.02 -5.67 -18.13
CA ARG A 102 6.19 -7.13 -18.09
C ARG A 102 5.05 -7.80 -17.34
N ASP A 103 4.68 -7.25 -16.19
CA ASP A 103 3.56 -7.72 -15.37
C ASP A 103 2.89 -6.53 -14.67
N ILE A 104 1.57 -6.58 -14.52
CA ILE A 104 0.82 -5.61 -13.72
C ILE A 104 -0.37 -6.29 -13.07
N ARG A 105 -0.54 -6.10 -11.76
CA ARG A 105 -1.56 -6.76 -10.94
C ARG A 105 -2.30 -5.73 -10.11
N MET A 106 -3.61 -5.91 -10.06
CA MET A 106 -4.43 -5.38 -8.99
C MET A 106 -4.46 -6.41 -7.87
N LEU A 107 -4.11 -6.00 -6.66
CA LEU A 107 -4.16 -6.82 -5.46
C LEU A 107 -5.26 -6.30 -4.54
N ARG A 108 -5.87 -7.21 -3.79
CA ARG A 108 -6.76 -6.88 -2.69
C ARG A 108 -6.11 -7.37 -1.40
N ILE A 109 -5.80 -6.45 -0.52
CA ILE A 109 -5.14 -6.68 0.76
C ILE A 109 -6.23 -6.67 1.83
N GLU A 110 -6.41 -7.79 2.52
CA GLU A 110 -7.37 -7.91 3.63
C GLU A 110 -6.76 -7.50 4.96
N GLU A 111 -5.44 -7.59 5.09
CA GLU A 111 -4.69 -7.27 6.30
C GLU A 111 -3.33 -6.69 5.92
N LEU A 112 -2.99 -5.55 6.53
CA LEU A 112 -1.74 -4.85 6.29
C LEU A 112 -0.88 -4.90 7.55
N ASN A 113 0.01 -5.88 7.62
CA ASN A 113 0.89 -6.10 8.77
C ASN A 113 2.33 -5.70 8.43
N ASP A 114 2.88 -4.77 9.20
CA ASP A 114 4.30 -4.44 9.17
C ASP A 114 5.08 -5.45 10.03
N LEU A 115 6.01 -6.16 9.41
CA LEU A 115 6.85 -7.17 10.06
C LEU A 115 8.21 -6.60 10.52
N SER A 116 8.50 -5.32 10.25
CA SER A 116 9.74 -4.68 10.69
C SER A 116 10.02 -4.81 12.20
N PRO A 117 9.01 -4.73 13.09
CA PRO A 117 9.23 -4.96 14.53
C PRO A 117 9.64 -6.38 14.93
N ALA A 118 9.51 -7.37 14.03
CA ALA A 118 9.83 -8.78 14.30
C ALA A 118 11.25 -9.19 13.87
N LEU A 119 12.00 -8.30 13.22
CA LEU A 119 13.39 -8.51 12.77
C LEU A 119 14.38 -7.92 13.78
#